data_AF-A0A0A9GF45-F1
#
_entry.id   AF-A0A0A9GF45-F1
#
_cell.length_a   1.000
_cell.length_b   1.000
_cell.length_c   1.000
_cell.angle_alpha   90.00
_cell.angle_beta   90.00
_cell.angle_gamma   90.00
#
_symmetry.space_group_name_H-M   'P 1'
#
loop_
_entity.id
_entity.type
_entity.pdbx_description
1 polymer ?
#
loop_
_entity_poly.entity_id
_entity_poly.type
_entity_poly.pdbx_seq_one_letter_code
_entity_poly.pdbx_strand_id
1 'polypeptide(L)'
;MMEVEPKLTIPMGPSITVSVLAHRKDTNKMACIINKSTFDYIDSNAARALAYEYLRFSPRHPFISDIRAWMSLLFLYKGANMIEVFGIEIDFCDAARSETEILWLLDMLDWK
;
A
#
# COMPACT_ATOMS: atom_id res chain seq x y z
N MET A 1 -5.54 -5.94 16.59
CA MET A 1 -5.72 -5.78 15.14
C MET A 1 -6.46 -7.02 14.65
N MET A 2 -7.56 -6.89 13.92
CA MET A 2 -8.30 -8.04 13.41
C MET A 2 -7.70 -8.43 12.07
N GLU A 3 -7.32 -9.70 11.91
CA GLU A 3 -6.74 -10.21 10.66
C GLU A 3 -7.78 -10.19 9.55
N VAL A 4 -7.34 -9.87 8.32
CA VAL A 4 -8.21 -9.80 7.14
C VAL A 4 -7.86 -10.96 6.21
N GLU A 5 -8.88 -11.69 5.74
CA GLU A 5 -8.73 -12.67 4.67
C GLU A 5 -8.94 -12.00 3.30
N PRO A 6 -8.17 -12.36 2.25
CA PRO A 6 -7.17 -13.44 2.19
C PRO A 6 -5.80 -13.03 2.72
N LYS A 7 -5.05 -14.00 3.27
CA LYS A 7 -3.66 -13.81 3.70
C LYS A 7 -2.64 -14.22 2.63
N LEU A 8 -1.48 -13.56 2.63
CA LEU A 8 -0.37 -13.84 1.72
C LEU A 8 0.84 -14.35 2.52
N THR A 9 1.29 -15.57 2.26
CA THR A 9 2.52 -16.11 2.86
C THR A 9 3.72 -15.81 1.96
N ILE A 10 4.76 -15.19 2.52
CA ILE A 10 5.97 -14.75 1.80
C ILE A 10 7.21 -15.30 2.53
N PRO A 11 8.22 -15.83 1.83
CA PRO A 11 9.49 -16.16 2.46
C PRO A 11 10.20 -14.89 2.97
N MET A 12 10.82 -14.97 4.14
CA MET A 12 11.69 -13.91 4.61
C MET A 12 12.91 -13.80 3.69
N GLY A 13 13.19 -12.59 3.27
CA GLY A 13 14.37 -12.24 2.49
C GLY A 13 14.96 -10.91 2.96
N PRO A 14 16.08 -10.47 2.37
CA PRO A 14 16.69 -9.19 2.72
C PRO A 14 15.81 -7.98 2.34
N SER A 15 14.88 -8.17 1.40
CA SER A 15 13.93 -7.14 0.96
C SER A 15 12.69 -7.80 0.36
N ILE A 16 11.53 -7.16 0.51
CA ILE A 16 10.29 -7.55 -0.15
C ILE A 16 9.90 -6.44 -1.12
N THR A 17 9.60 -6.78 -2.37
CA THR A 17 9.12 -5.81 -3.36
C THR A 17 7.67 -6.13 -3.70
N VAL A 18 6.78 -5.15 -3.52
CA VAL A 18 5.35 -5.31 -3.83
C VAL A 18 4.83 -4.17 -4.68
N SER A 19 3.82 -4.47 -5.49
CA SER A 19 2.94 -3.48 -6.09
C SER A 19 1.57 -3.59 -5.43
N VAL A 20 0.93 -2.45 -5.16
CA VAL A 20 -0.43 -2.41 -4.64
C VAL A 20 -1.33 -1.76 -5.67
N LEU A 21 -2.39 -2.49 -6.01
CA LEU A 21 -3.35 -2.15 -7.03
C LEU A 21 -4.72 -2.01 -6.35
N ALA A 22 -5.42 -0.93 -6.66
CA ALA A 22 -6.82 -0.76 -6.31
C ALA A 22 -7.68 -1.25 -7.47
N HIS A 23 -8.73 -2.01 -7.16
CA HIS A 23 -9.76 -2.40 -8.12
C HIS A 23 -11.07 -1.71 -7.76
N ARG A 24 -11.69 -1.06 -8.75
CA ARG A 24 -12.98 -0.39 -8.60
C ARG A 24 -14.08 -1.33 -9.06
N LYS A 25 -14.96 -1.72 -8.15
CA LYS A 25 -16.04 -2.71 -8.43
C LYS A 25 -17.12 -2.19 -9.38
N ASP A 26 -17.35 -0.87 -9.39
CA ASP A 26 -18.41 -0.21 -10.16
C ASP A 26 -18.10 -0.13 -11.67
N THR A 27 -16.83 0.07 -12.01
CA THR A 27 -16.34 0.34 -13.37
C THR A 27 -15.40 -0.75 -13.87
N ASN A 28 -15.08 -1.72 -13.01
CA ASN A 28 -14.11 -2.79 -13.25
C ASN A 28 -12.70 -2.28 -13.64
N LYS A 29 -12.37 -1.05 -13.25
CA LYS A 29 -11.07 -0.42 -13.53
C LYS A 29 -10.06 -0.76 -12.45
N MET A 30 -8.80 -0.70 -12.81
CA MET A 30 -7.69 -0.81 -11.86
C MET A 30 -6.82 0.43 -11.87
N ALA A 31 -6.34 0.82 -10.69
CA ALA A 31 -5.33 1.86 -10.53
C ALA A 31 -4.16 1.30 -9.73
N CYS A 32 -2.95 1.71 -10.09
CA CYS A 32 -1.77 1.40 -9.32
C CYS A 32 -1.58 2.47 -8.26
N ILE A 33 -1.60 2.06 -6.98
CA ILE A 33 -1.30 2.96 -5.86
C ILE A 33 0.22 3.10 -5.75
N ILE A 34 0.93 1.97 -5.69
CA ILE A 34 2.39 1.91 -5.68
C ILE A 34 2.89 0.79 -6.59
N ASN A 35 4.04 1.01 -7.22
CA ASN A 35 4.58 0.11 -8.25
C ASN A 35 5.98 -0.37 -7.89
N LYS A 36 6.08 -1.64 -7.47
CA LYS A 36 7.35 -2.31 -7.15
C LYS A 36 8.17 -1.55 -6.10
N SER A 37 7.50 -1.01 -5.08
CA SER A 37 8.20 -0.36 -3.97
C SER A 37 8.83 -1.44 -3.08
N THR A 38 10.02 -1.12 -2.56
CA THR A 38 10.77 -2.02 -1.69
C THR A 38 10.43 -1.72 -0.24
N PHE A 39 10.08 -2.78 0.48
CA PHE A 39 9.81 -2.81 1.91
C PHE A 39 11.09 -3.25 2.62
N ASP A 40 12.02 -2.31 2.78
CA ASP A 40 13.34 -2.52 3.37
C ASP A 40 13.39 -2.15 4.86
N TYR A 41 12.50 -1.28 5.32
CA TYR A 41 12.34 -0.99 6.73
C TYR A 41 11.39 -1.98 7.41
N ILE A 42 11.94 -2.92 8.17
CA ILE A 42 11.19 -3.95 8.90
C ILE A 42 11.23 -3.63 10.40
N ASP A 43 10.08 -3.30 10.97
CA ASP A 43 9.89 -3.19 12.42
C ASP A 43 9.33 -4.52 12.94
N SER A 44 10.23 -5.36 13.45
CA SER A 44 9.90 -6.67 13.99
C SER A 44 9.05 -6.60 15.26
N ASN A 45 9.18 -5.52 16.06
CA ASN A 45 8.42 -5.35 17.29
C ASN A 45 6.96 -4.98 16.99
N ALA A 46 6.76 -4.12 15.99
CA ALA A 46 5.43 -3.71 15.55
C ALA A 46 4.85 -4.60 14.43
N ALA A 47 5.54 -5.70 14.10
CA ALA A 47 5.19 -6.71 13.11
C ALA A 47 4.77 -6.12 11.76
N ARG A 48 5.57 -5.17 11.28
CA ARG A 48 5.28 -4.40 10.05
C ARG A 48 6.52 -4.13 9.22
N ALA A 49 6.33 -4.08 7.90
CA ALA A 49 7.33 -3.58 6.98
C ALA A 49 6.80 -2.31 6.32
N LEU A 50 7.62 -1.28 6.14
CA LEU A 50 7.22 0.01 5.61
C LEU A 50 7.85 0.28 4.23
N ALA A 51 7.12 1.03 3.40
CA ALA A 51 7.64 1.67 2.20
C ALA A 51 7.06 3.09 2.08
N TYR A 52 7.86 3.98 1.50
CA TYR A 52 7.48 5.36 1.19
C TYR A 52 7.50 5.56 -0.32
N GLU A 53 6.40 6.05 -0.89
CA GLU A 53 6.30 6.20 -2.34
C GLU A 53 5.50 7.46 -2.72
N TYR A 54 5.75 7.98 -3.91
CA TYR A 54 4.92 9.02 -4.50
C TYR A 54 3.75 8.42 -5.27
N LEU A 55 2.55 8.93 -5.04
CA LEU A 55 1.36 8.49 -5.76
C LEU A 55 1.43 8.89 -7.23
N ARG A 56 0.97 7.99 -8.09
CA ARG A 56 0.88 8.22 -9.54
C ARG A 56 -0.54 8.60 -9.93
N PHE A 57 -0.78 9.89 -10.04
CA PHE A 57 -2.06 10.42 -10.50
C PHE A 57 -2.22 10.33 -12.01
N SER A 58 -3.49 10.36 -12.44
CA SER A 58 -3.82 10.40 -13.86
C SER A 58 -3.24 11.67 -14.50
N PRO A 59 -2.76 11.61 -15.76
CA PRO A 59 -2.33 12.81 -16.51
C PRO A 59 -3.40 13.89 -16.64
N ARG A 60 -4.66 13.57 -16.33
CA ARG A 60 -5.79 14.53 -16.23
C ARG A 60 -5.64 15.51 -15.06
N HIS A 61 -4.78 15.22 -14.09
CA HIS A 61 -4.49 16.04 -12.92
C HIS A 61 -3.03 16.50 -12.90
N PRO A 62 -2.57 17.27 -13.91
CA PRO A 62 -1.15 17.53 -14.16
C PRO A 62 -0.46 18.40 -13.09
N PHE A 63 -1.23 19.05 -12.21
CA PHE A 63 -0.70 19.93 -11.16
C PHE A 63 -0.57 19.24 -9.79
N ILE A 64 -0.83 17.94 -9.72
CA ILE A 64 -0.66 17.15 -8.50
C ILE A 64 0.62 16.34 -8.64
N SER A 65 1.72 16.96 -8.21
CA SER A 65 2.98 16.27 -7.94
C SER A 65 3.17 16.14 -6.43
N ASP A 66 4.03 15.20 -6.03
CA ASP A 66 4.64 15.19 -4.69
C ASP A 66 3.75 14.76 -3.50
N ILE A 67 2.56 14.18 -3.74
CA ILE A 67 1.83 13.51 -2.66
C ILE A 67 2.50 12.17 -2.36
N ARG A 68 2.99 12.07 -1.12
CA ARG A 68 3.61 10.87 -0.58
C ARG A 68 2.54 10.03 0.10
N ALA A 69 2.66 8.72 -0.07
CA ALA A 69 1.97 7.74 0.75
C ALA A 69 3.00 6.93 1.53
N TRP A 70 2.69 6.70 2.80
CA TRP A 70 3.24 5.59 3.56
C TRP A 70 2.44 4.35 3.19
N MET A 71 3.11 3.21 3.21
CA MET A 71 2.41 1.93 3.21
C MET A 71 3.10 0.95 4.15
N SER A 72 2.30 0.17 4.85
CA SER A 72 2.73 -0.83 5.80
C SER A 72 2.14 -2.19 5.44
N LEU A 73 3.00 -3.19 5.26
CA LEU A 73 2.59 -4.59 5.25
C LEU A 73 2.55 -5.10 6.69
N LEU A 74 1.38 -5.52 7.14
CA LEU A 74 1.16 -6.06 8.47
C LEU A 74 1.33 -7.57 8.41
N PHE A 75 2.23 -8.11 9.21
CA PHE A 75 2.59 -9.52 9.13
C PHE A 75 2.66 -10.21 10.49
N LEU A 76 2.63 -11.54 10.45
CA LEU A 76 2.95 -12.41 11.56
C LEU A 76 4.04 -13.39 11.13
N TYR A 77 4.92 -13.75 12.07
CA TYR A 77 5.92 -14.78 11.80
C TYR A 77 5.24 -16.16 11.74
N LYS A 78 5.53 -16.90 10.67
CA LYS A 78 5.04 -18.25 10.43
C LYS A 78 6.22 -19.23 10.43
N GLY A 79 6.72 -19.53 11.63
CA GLY A 79 7.95 -20.31 11.80
C GLY A 79 9.20 -19.46 11.59
N ALA A 80 10.31 -20.11 11.23
CA ALA A 80 11.63 -19.47 11.24
C ALA A 80 11.87 -18.51 10.05
N ASN A 81 11.35 -18.84 8.86
CA ASN A 81 11.78 -18.20 7.60
C ASN A 81 10.59 -17.71 6.76
N MET A 82 9.38 -17.66 7.31
CA MET A 82 8.19 -17.23 6.57
C MET A 82 7.45 -16.16 7.36
N ILE A 83 6.86 -15.22 6.63
CA ILE A 83 5.89 -14.27 7.18
C ILE A 83 4.53 -14.49 6.51
N GLU A 84 3.49 -14.26 7.27
CA GLU A 84 2.11 -14.22 6.80
C GLU A 84 1.64 -12.77 6.85
N VAL A 85 1.49 -12.15 5.68
CA VAL A 85 0.92 -10.81 5.53
C VAL A 85 -0.60 -10.93 5.58
N PHE A 86 -1.22 -10.26 6.55
CA PHE A 86 -2.68 -10.31 6.78
C PHE A 86 -3.36 -8.97 6.51
N GLY A 87 -2.60 -7.92 6.24
CA GLY A 87 -3.15 -6.59 6.06
C GLY A 87 -2.19 -5.63 5.39
N ILE A 88 -2.78 -4.60 4.79
CA ILE A 88 -2.08 -3.48 4.20
C ILE A 88 -2.68 -2.23 4.84
N GLU A 89 -1.82 -1.36 5.36
CA GLU A 89 -2.21 -0.06 5.87
C GLU A 89 -1.56 1.00 4.97
N ILE A 90 -2.36 1.98 4.53
CA ILE A 90 -1.90 3.08 3.68
C ILE A 90 -2.25 4.38 4.40
N ASP A 91 -1.27 5.26 4.48
CA ASP A 91 -1.41 6.58 5.08
C ASP A 91 -1.00 7.62 4.04
N PHE A 92 -1.89 8.57 3.75
CA PHE A 92 -1.66 9.67 2.82
C PHE A 92 -0.94 10.85 3.48
N CYS A 93 -0.30 10.61 4.63
CA CYS A 93 0.53 11.55 5.36
C CYS A 93 -0.23 12.86 5.63
N ASP A 94 0.30 13.99 5.16
CA ASP A 94 -0.27 15.32 5.30
C ASP A 94 -1.30 15.69 4.21
N ALA A 95 -1.53 14.82 3.22
CA ALA A 95 -2.39 15.11 2.08
C ALA A 95 -3.88 14.86 2.32
N ALA A 96 -4.24 14.02 3.30
CA ALA A 96 -5.63 13.76 3.67
C ALA A 96 -5.79 13.54 5.18
N ARG A 97 -6.84 14.11 5.75
CA ARG A 97 -7.18 14.05 7.19
C ARG A 97 -8.56 13.46 7.45
N SER A 98 -9.28 13.08 6.40
CA SER A 98 -10.60 12.47 6.48
C SER A 98 -10.77 11.39 5.42
N GLU A 99 -11.71 10.47 5.67
CA GLU A 99 -12.08 9.44 4.71
C GLU A 99 -12.48 10.03 3.35
N THR A 100 -13.22 11.14 3.35
CA THR A 100 -13.64 11.82 2.12
C THR A 100 -12.46 12.33 1.29
N GLU A 101 -11.46 12.93 1.94
CA GLU A 101 -10.25 13.40 1.26
C GLU A 101 -9.43 12.23 0.71
N ILE A 102 -9.36 11.11 1.43
CA ILE A 102 -8.72 9.88 0.93
C ILE A 102 -9.44 9.38 -0.33
N LEU A 103 -10.78 9.34 -0.33
CA LEU A 103 -11.56 8.91 -1.49
C LEU A 103 -11.32 9.82 -2.71
N TRP A 104 -11.20 11.14 -2.49
CA TRP A 104 -10.84 12.07 -3.57
C TRP A 104 -9.45 11.80 -4.15
N LEU A 105 -8.44 11.56 -3.30
CA LEU A 105 -7.10 11.20 -3.77
C LEU A 105 -7.13 9.90 -4.59
N LEU A 106 -7.86 8.89 -4.12
CA LEU A 106 -8.02 7.64 -4.85
C LEU A 106 -8.73 7.84 -6.19
N ASP A 107 -9.75 8.69 -6.27
CA ASP A 107 -10.46 9.02 -7.53
C ASP A 107 -9.54 9.66 -8.58
N MET A 108 -8.48 10.34 -8.15
CA MET A 108 -7.51 11.02 -9.04
C MET A 108 -6.42 10.09 -9.59
N LEU A 109 -6.34 8.84 -9.12
CA LEU A 109 -5.38 7.87 -9.64
C LEU A 109 -5.64 7.56 -11.13
N ASP A 110 -4.63 6.98 -11.80
CA ASP A 110 -4.74 6.63 -13.22
C ASP A 110 -5.54 5.32 -13.43
N TRP A 111 -6.86 5.41 -13.26
CA TRP A 111 -7.80 4.30 -13.45
C TRP A 111 -7.93 3.88 -14.92
N LYS A 112 -7.59 2.62 -15.20
CA LYS A 112 -7.64 2.00 -16.53
C LYS A 112 -8.56 0.79 -16.57
#